data_AF-A0A2N3CZM5-F1
#
_entry.id   AF-A0A2N3CZM5-F1
#
_cell.length_a   1.000
_cell.length_b   1.000
_cell.length_c   1.000
_cell.angle_alpha   90.00
_cell.angle_beta   90.00
_cell.angle_gamma   90.00
#
_symmetry.space_group_name_H-M   'P 1'
#
loop_
_entity.id
_entity.type
_entity.pdbx_description
1 polymer ?
#
loop_
_entity_poly.entity_id
_entity_poly.type
_entity_poly.pdbx_seq_one_letter_code
_entity_poly.pdbx_strand_id
1 'polypeptide(L)'
;MAIIRKIAITLGVLVLLLVAGFWFLSRGDTADLSVDDVAGTDPVLQEGNPETFPTVKIAEPVGWQADELPVPAEGLEVVRFAEGLDHPRVLYTLPN
;
A
#
# COMPACT_ATOMS: atom_id res chain seq x y z
N MET A 1 -0.84 -25.60 45.81
CA MET A 1 -0.48 -26.14 44.48
C MET A 1 -1.57 -26.00 43.41
N ALA A 2 -2.85 -26.22 43.70
CA ALA A 2 -3.91 -26.14 42.67
C ALA A 2 -4.13 -24.72 42.09
N ILE A 3 -3.95 -23.67 42.91
CA ILE A 3 -4.15 -22.27 42.48
C ILE A 3 -3.06 -21.83 41.49
N ILE A 4 -1.78 -22.08 41.81
CA ILE A 4 -0.65 -21.74 40.93
C ILE A 4 -0.78 -22.44 39.57
N ARG A 5 -1.19 -23.72 39.56
CA ARG A 5 -1.43 -24.47 38.32
C ARG A 5 -2.55 -23.85 37.48
N LYS A 6 -3.66 -23.44 38.09
CA LYS A 6 -4.77 -22.78 37.39
C LYS A 6 -4.33 -21.43 36.82
N ILE A 7 -3.59 -20.63 37.59
CA ILE A 7 -3.04 -19.35 37.13
C ILE A 7 -2.11 -19.54 35.94
N ALA A 8 -1.20 -20.51 36.00
CA ALA A 8 -0.27 -20.80 34.91
C ALA A 8 -1.00 -21.23 33.62
N ILE A 9 -2.03 -22.08 33.74
CA ILE A 9 -2.85 -22.50 32.59
C ILE A 9 -3.59 -21.30 32.00
N THR A 10 -4.23 -20.47 32.84
CA THR A 10 -4.96 -19.29 32.36
C THR A 10 -4.04 -18.30 31.65
N LEU A 11 -2.85 -18.03 32.20
CA LEU A 11 -1.85 -17.17 31.55
C LEU A 11 -1.36 -17.76 30.23
N GLY A 12 -1.12 -19.07 30.17
CA GLY A 12 -0.72 -19.75 28.93
C GLY A 12 -1.78 -19.62 27.83
N VAL A 13 -3.06 -19.80 28.16
CA VAL A 13 -4.16 -19.60 27.21
C VAL A 13 -4.27 -18.15 26.76
N LEU A 14 -4.12 -17.19 27.68
CA LEU A 14 -4.13 -15.76 27.36
C LEU A 14 -3.01 -15.39 26.38
N VAL A 15 -1.79 -15.87 26.61
CA VAL A 15 -0.67 -15.64 25.70
C VAL A 15 -0.94 -16.27 24.33
N LEU A 16 -1.48 -17.48 24.29
CA LEU A 16 -1.86 -18.15 23.03
C LEU A 16 -2.88 -17.35 22.23
N LEU A 17 -3.91 -16.82 22.90
CA LEU A 17 -4.93 -15.99 22.26
C LEU A 17 -4.35 -14.68 21.74
N LEU A 18 -3.44 -14.05 22.49
CA LEU A 18 -2.76 -12.83 22.05
C LEU A 18 -1.87 -13.07 20.83
N VAL A 19 -1.12 -14.18 20.80
CA VAL A 19 -0.28 -14.54 19.65
C VAL A 19 -1.13 -14.85 18.42
N ALA A 20 -2.22 -15.61 18.58
CA ALA A 20 -3.14 -15.91 17.49
C ALA A 20 -3.81 -14.64 16.95
N GLY A 21 -4.26 -13.76 17.85
CA GLY A 21 -4.83 -12.46 17.49
C GLY A 21 -3.83 -11.56 16.76
N PHE A 22 -2.60 -11.46 17.26
CA PHE A 22 -1.53 -10.71 16.59
C PHE A 22 -1.22 -11.28 15.21
N TRP A 23 -1.08 -12.60 15.09
CA TRP A 23 -0.83 -13.26 13.80
C TRP A 23 -1.93 -12.96 12.78
N PHE A 24 -3.20 -13.01 13.20
CA PHE A 24 -4.34 -12.68 12.35
C PHE A 24 -4.33 -11.20 11.93
N LEU A 25 -4.12 -10.27 12.87
CA LEU A 25 -4.12 -8.82 12.59
C LEU A 25 -2.89 -8.34 11.81
N SER A 26 -1.78 -9.09 11.84
CA SER A 26 -0.54 -8.74 11.14
C SER A 26 -0.56 -9.08 9.64
N ARG A 27 -1.55 -9.84 9.18
CA ARG A 27 -1.73 -10.18 7.76
C ARG A 27 -2.84 -9.33 7.17
N GLY A 28 -2.48 -8.53 6.18
CA GLY A 28 -3.44 -7.86 5.32
C GLY A 28 -4.06 -8.82 4.30
N ASP A 29 -5.12 -8.35 3.67
CA ASP A 29 -5.72 -8.97 2.50
C ASP A 29 -4.76 -8.99 1.31
N THR A 30 -4.93 -9.99 0.45
CA THR A 30 -4.10 -10.20 -0.75
C THR A 30 -5.00 -10.26 -1.96
N ALA A 31 -4.52 -9.72 -3.09
CA ALA A 31 -5.28 -9.74 -4.34
C ALA A 31 -5.66 -11.17 -4.75
N ASP A 32 -6.97 -11.38 -4.99
CA ASP A 32 -7.51 -12.64 -5.50
C ASP A 32 -7.16 -12.86 -6.98
N LEU A 33 -7.04 -11.77 -7.73
CA LEU A 33 -6.78 -11.76 -9.17
C LEU A 33 -5.32 -11.39 -9.47
N SER A 34 -4.80 -11.93 -10.57
CA SER A 34 -3.47 -11.56 -11.04
C SER A 34 -3.48 -10.16 -11.67
N VAL A 35 -2.29 -9.56 -11.84
CA VAL A 35 -2.16 -8.27 -12.52
C VAL A 35 -2.66 -8.36 -13.97
N ASP A 36 -2.45 -9.50 -14.63
CA ASP A 36 -2.87 -9.71 -16.02
C ASP A 36 -4.40 -9.75 -16.16
N ASP A 37 -5.12 -10.30 -15.17
CA ASP A 37 -6.59 -10.36 -15.18
C ASP A 37 -7.25 -8.98 -15.05
N VAL A 38 -6.53 -8.01 -14.47
CA VAL A 38 -7.01 -6.65 -14.21
C VAL A 38 -6.35 -5.60 -15.12
N ALA A 39 -5.59 -6.05 -16.12
CA ALA A 39 -4.89 -5.18 -17.07
C ALA A 39 -5.45 -5.35 -18.50
N GLY A 40 -5.14 -4.37 -19.37
CA GLY A 40 -5.51 -4.42 -20.78
C GLY A 40 -6.89 -3.84 -21.09
N THR A 41 -7.45 -4.22 -22.25
CA THR A 41 -8.65 -3.59 -22.82
C THR A 41 -9.96 -4.17 -22.31
N ASP A 42 -9.94 -5.38 -21.74
CA ASP A 42 -11.12 -6.06 -21.20
C ASP A 42 -10.80 -6.71 -19.83
N PRO A 43 -10.61 -5.89 -18.78
CA PRO A 43 -10.23 -6.38 -17.46
C PRO A 43 -11.42 -6.96 -16.70
N VAL A 44 -11.14 -7.89 -15.78
CA VAL A 44 -12.14 -8.43 -14.86
C VAL A 44 -12.44 -7.40 -13.76
N LEU A 45 -13.71 -7.06 -13.59
CA LEU A 45 -14.18 -6.17 -12.53
C LEU A 45 -14.81 -7.00 -11.39
N GLN A 46 -14.06 -7.17 -10.30
CA GLN A 46 -14.55 -7.83 -9.09
C GLN A 46 -15.50 -6.90 -8.31
N GLU A 47 -16.50 -7.48 -7.65
CA GLU A 47 -17.35 -6.74 -6.71
C GLU A 47 -16.52 -6.25 -5.52
N GLY A 48 -16.94 -5.12 -4.91
CA GLY A 48 -16.24 -4.57 -3.75
C GLY A 48 -16.21 -5.53 -2.57
N ASN A 49 -15.03 -5.73 -1.98
CA ASN A 49 -14.82 -6.56 -0.79
C ASN A 49 -14.72 -5.67 0.46
N PRO A 50 -15.81 -5.47 1.23
CA PRO A 50 -15.79 -4.57 2.38
C PRO A 50 -15.06 -5.18 3.57
N GLU A 51 -14.08 -4.46 4.10
CA GLU A 51 -13.34 -4.85 5.30
C GLU A 51 -13.81 -4.07 6.54
N THR A 52 -13.88 -4.75 7.70
CA THR A 52 -14.18 -4.09 8.99
C THR A 52 -12.94 -3.42 9.59
N PHE A 53 -11.75 -3.93 9.28
CA PHE A 53 -10.46 -3.35 9.66
C PHE A 53 -9.61 -3.23 8.39
N PRO A 54 -9.16 -2.03 8.01
CA PRO A 54 -8.58 -1.81 6.69
C PRO A 54 -7.17 -2.38 6.56
N THR A 55 -6.91 -3.04 5.44
CA THR A 55 -5.55 -3.37 5.00
C THR A 55 -4.85 -2.13 4.44
N VAL A 56 -3.78 -1.66 5.10
CA VAL A 56 -2.98 -0.52 4.61
C VAL A 56 -1.62 -1.02 4.12
N LYS A 57 -1.38 -0.91 2.81
CA LYS A 57 -0.08 -1.15 2.19
C LYS A 57 0.29 0.04 1.33
N ILE A 58 1.19 0.89 1.83
CA ILE A 58 1.71 2.03 1.08
C ILE A 58 2.80 1.50 0.15
N ALA A 59 2.65 1.69 -1.16
CA ALA A 59 3.71 1.43 -2.11
C ALA A 59 4.85 2.44 -1.88
N GLU A 60 6.10 1.97 -1.93
CA GLU A 60 7.25 2.87 -1.86
C GLU A 60 7.26 3.76 -3.10
N PRO A 61 7.33 5.09 -2.95
CA PRO A 61 7.38 5.98 -4.09
C PRO A 61 8.69 5.79 -4.84
N VAL A 62 8.61 5.39 -6.10
CA VAL A 62 9.76 5.38 -7.01
C VAL A 62 9.90 6.80 -7.57
N GLY A 63 10.84 7.56 -7.02
CA GLY A 63 11.22 8.86 -7.55
C GLY A 63 12.32 8.74 -8.61
N TRP A 64 12.49 9.82 -9.38
CA TRP A 64 13.67 9.99 -10.23
C TRP A 64 14.92 10.28 -9.40
N GLN A 65 16.06 9.78 -9.85
CA GLN A 65 17.37 10.15 -9.31
C GLN A 65 17.68 11.63 -9.59
N ALA A 66 18.73 12.15 -8.92
CA ALA A 66 19.25 13.46 -9.23
C ALA A 66 19.60 13.54 -10.73
N ASP A 67 19.11 14.57 -11.40
CA ASP A 67 19.36 14.80 -12.84
C ASP A 67 18.81 13.74 -13.80
N GLU A 68 18.00 12.80 -13.30
CA GLU A 68 17.29 11.86 -14.15
C GLU A 68 16.14 12.54 -14.91
N LEU A 69 15.99 12.15 -16.17
CA LEU A 69 14.97 12.61 -17.10
C LEU A 69 14.32 11.37 -17.74
N PRO A 70 12.98 11.32 -17.84
CA PRO A 70 12.31 10.22 -18.53
C PRO A 70 12.59 10.27 -20.02
N VAL A 71 12.49 9.12 -20.69
CA VAL A 71 12.61 9.04 -22.14
C VAL A 71 11.37 9.69 -22.78
N PRO A 72 11.54 10.72 -23.63
CA PRO A 72 10.41 11.33 -24.33
C PRO A 72 9.86 10.40 -25.42
N ALA A 73 8.59 10.59 -25.78
CA ALA A 73 8.06 9.98 -27.00
C ALA A 73 8.71 10.60 -28.25
N GLU A 74 8.60 9.92 -29.39
CA GLU A 74 9.19 10.37 -30.65
C GLU A 74 8.71 11.78 -31.05
N GLY A 75 9.65 12.66 -31.37
CA GLY A 75 9.37 14.06 -31.74
C GLY A 75 9.11 15.01 -30.55
N LEU A 76 9.21 14.53 -29.30
CA LEU A 76 9.06 15.34 -28.10
C LEU A 76 10.40 15.51 -27.35
N GLU A 77 10.46 16.54 -26.50
CA GLU A 77 11.57 16.81 -25.59
C GLU A 77 11.02 16.95 -24.17
N VAL A 78 11.75 16.43 -23.18
CA VAL A 78 11.43 16.60 -21.76
C VAL A 78 12.51 17.47 -21.12
N VAL A 79 12.08 18.59 -20.53
CA VAL A 79 12.94 19.54 -19.83
C VAL A 79 12.43 19.80 -18.41
N ARG A 80 13.36 19.92 -17.46
CA ARG A 80 13.05 20.28 -16.07
C ARG A 80 12.91 21.80 -15.96
N PHE A 81 11.69 22.27 -15.71
CA PHE A 81 11.40 23.72 -15.57
C PHE A 81 11.65 24.26 -14.16
N ALA A 82 11.39 23.46 -13.13
CA ALA A 82 11.56 23.81 -11.72
C ALA A 82 11.77 22.55 -10.87
N GLU A 83 12.38 22.72 -9.69
CA GLU A 83 12.60 21.67 -8.70
C GLU A 83 12.25 22.17 -7.29
N GLY A 84 12.21 21.27 -6.30
CA GLY A 84 11.94 21.64 -4.90
C GLY A 84 10.50 22.09 -4.63
N LEU A 85 9.55 21.73 -5.51
CA LEU A 85 8.13 22.02 -5.33
C LEU A 85 7.50 21.03 -4.36
N ASP A 86 6.84 21.53 -3.32
CA ASP A 86 6.13 20.70 -2.35
C ASP A 86 4.70 20.41 -2.81
N HIS A 87 4.48 19.20 -3.32
CA HIS A 87 3.19 18.71 -3.83
C HIS A 87 2.47 19.70 -4.79
N PRO A 88 3.11 20.16 -5.89
CA PRO A 88 2.47 21.05 -6.84
C PRO A 88 1.31 20.32 -7.53
N ARG A 89 0.10 20.89 -7.47
CA ARG A 89 -1.12 20.29 -8.09
C ARG A 89 -1.69 21.11 -9.24
N VAL A 90 -1.40 22.40 -9.29
CA VAL A 90 -2.02 23.33 -10.24
C VAL A 90 -0.94 24.23 -10.81
N LEU A 91 -1.00 24.44 -12.12
CA LEU A 91 -0.17 25.39 -12.85
C LEU A 91 -1.10 26.46 -13.42
N TYR A 92 -0.81 27.73 -13.17
CA TYR A 92 -1.61 28.86 -13.66
C TYR A 92 -0.75 29.74 -14.57
N THR A 93 -1.16 29.88 -15.82
CA THR A 93 -0.47 30.72 -16.80
C THR A 93 -0.85 32.19 -16.56
N LEU A 94 0.15 33.05 -16.37
CA LEU A 94 -0.09 34.50 -16.26
C LEU A 94 -0.38 35.10 -17.64
N PRO A 95 -1.35 36.02 -17.76
CA PRO A 95 -1.53 36.80 -18.97
C PRO A 95 -0.35 37.78 -19.14
N ASN A 96 0.12 37.88 -20.37
CA ASN A 96 1.16 38.80 -20.82
C ASN A 96 0.68 40.26 -20.76
#